data_AF-A0A3D4GHD6-F1
#
_entry.id   AF-A0A3D4GHD6-F1
#
_cell.length_a   1.000
_cell.length_b   1.000
_cell.length_c   1.000
_cell.angle_alpha   90.00
_cell.angle_beta   90.00
_cell.angle_gamma   90.00
#
_symmetry.space_group_name_H-M   'P 1'
#
loop_
_entity.id
_entity.type
_entity.pdbx_description
1 polymer ?
#
loop_
_entity_poly.entity_id
_entity_poly.type
_entity_poly.pdbx_seq_one_letter_code
_entity_poly.pdbx_strand_id
1 'polypeptide(L)'
;MQYPYRFLTVLTVYAILCVLLFLKLSLKSRVHRVIKIIVILGILTAPWIFQRQNFQPLGHVFVDTFEATGSCGTTTWQNELLPRWVEECLDGGGGDVVRAKSNVVKIQSISVDKGERKISFITNGKAGEVFVRKYYFPGWIVRTPSESFVPSYTTHNGLITFFVRKGVTEYRVVFTDTPVRKIGNSVTVGTAVAVAIYIIGWGVLRVWKRKQA
;
A
#
# COMPACT_ATOMS: atom_id res chain seq x y z
N MET A 1 1.89 -13.98 -13.87
CA MET A 1 0.79 -13.85 -12.89
C MET A 1 1.02 -12.56 -12.10
N GLN A 2 0.37 -11.46 -12.49
CA GLN A 2 0.76 -10.11 -12.06
C GLN A 2 0.27 -9.73 -10.63
N TYR A 3 -0.65 -10.51 -10.04
CA TYR A 3 -1.25 -10.17 -8.74
C TYR A 3 -1.44 -11.38 -7.81
N PRO A 4 -0.38 -11.81 -7.08
CA PRO A 4 -0.45 -12.94 -6.15
C PRO A 4 -1.49 -12.76 -5.03
N TYR A 5 -1.78 -11.51 -4.65
CA TYR A 5 -2.74 -11.19 -3.59
C TYR A 5 -4.20 -11.56 -3.94
N ARG A 6 -4.53 -11.79 -5.22
CA ARG A 6 -5.85 -12.31 -5.61
C ARG A 6 -6.10 -13.71 -5.04
N PHE A 7 -5.05 -14.49 -4.80
CA PHE A 7 -5.14 -15.75 -4.08
C PHE A 7 -5.26 -15.55 -2.57
N LEU A 8 -4.72 -14.45 -2.03
CA LEU A 8 -4.78 -14.17 -0.60
C LEU A 8 -6.22 -13.95 -0.13
N THR A 9 -7.05 -13.22 -0.89
CA THR A 9 -8.47 -13.00 -0.53
C THR A 9 -9.28 -14.29 -0.56
N VAL A 10 -9.04 -15.15 -1.54
CA VAL A 10 -9.64 -16.48 -1.59
C VAL A 10 -9.13 -17.32 -0.42
N LEU A 11 -7.82 -17.37 -0.19
CA LEU A 11 -7.24 -18.13 0.92
C LEU A 11 -7.77 -17.69 2.28
N THR A 12 -7.91 -16.38 2.55
CA THR A 12 -8.36 -15.89 3.86
C THR A 12 -9.83 -16.23 4.13
N VAL A 13 -10.72 -16.04 3.16
CA VAL A 13 -12.14 -16.39 3.30
C VAL A 13 -12.31 -17.89 3.51
N TYR A 14 -11.59 -18.71 2.74
CA TYR A 14 -11.66 -20.15 2.82
C TYR A 14 -11.02 -20.69 4.10
N ALA A 15 -9.94 -20.06 4.58
CA ALA A 15 -9.32 -20.38 5.87
C ALA A 15 -10.29 -20.13 7.04
N ILE A 16 -11.03 -19.01 7.04
CA ILE A 16 -12.03 -18.71 8.07
C ILE A 16 -13.13 -19.79 8.09
N LEU A 17 -13.65 -20.17 6.91
CA LEU A 17 -14.66 -21.24 6.80
C LEU A 17 -14.13 -22.58 7.32
N CYS A 18 -12.89 -22.93 6.98
CA CYS A 18 -12.24 -24.15 7.46
C CYS A 18 -12.08 -24.16 8.98
N VAL A 19 -11.66 -23.04 9.58
CA VAL A 19 -11.51 -22.90 11.03
C VAL A 19 -12.86 -22.98 11.74
N LEU A 20 -13.90 -22.32 11.22
CA LEU A 20 -15.27 -22.38 11.78
C LEU A 20 -15.84 -23.81 11.74
N LEU A 21 -15.68 -24.51 10.62
CA LEU A 21 -16.05 -25.91 10.48
C LEU A 21 -15.25 -26.79 11.45
N PHE A 22 -13.96 -26.52 11.61
CA PHE A 22 -13.10 -27.24 12.54
C PHE A 22 -13.57 -27.08 13.99
N LEU A 23 -13.93 -25.87 14.41
CA LEU A 23 -14.34 -25.55 15.78
C LEU A 23 -15.76 -26.03 16.14
N LYS A 24 -16.74 -25.96 15.22
CA LYS A 24 -18.16 -26.25 15.54
C LYS A 24 -18.53 -27.73 15.53
N LEU A 25 -17.83 -28.56 14.76
CA LEU A 25 -18.20 -29.97 14.56
C LEU A 25 -17.39 -30.88 15.48
N SER A 26 -18.07 -31.50 16.44
CA SER A 26 -17.47 -32.46 17.39
C SER A 26 -16.83 -33.65 16.66
N LEU A 27 -15.57 -33.97 17.00
CA LEU A 27 -14.78 -35.07 16.40
C LEU A 27 -15.14 -36.46 16.97
N LYS A 28 -16.25 -36.58 17.70
CA LYS A 28 -16.57 -37.77 18.51
C LYS A 28 -16.84 -39.03 17.68
N SER A 29 -17.33 -38.88 16.44
CA SER A 29 -17.65 -40.01 15.56
C SER A 29 -16.77 -40.02 14.29
N ARG A 30 -16.38 -41.23 13.85
CA ARG A 30 -15.57 -41.45 12.63
C ARG A 30 -16.27 -40.89 11.38
N VAL A 31 -17.60 -40.95 11.36
CA VAL A 31 -18.44 -40.43 10.26
C VAL A 31 -18.36 -38.91 10.17
N HIS A 32 -18.43 -38.20 11.29
CA HIS A 32 -18.31 -36.74 11.32
C HIS A 32 -16.93 -36.25 10.87
N ARG A 33 -15.87 -37.03 11.14
CA ARG A 33 -14.52 -36.76 10.63
C ARG A 33 -14.43 -36.86 9.11
N VAL A 34 -15.02 -37.91 8.52
CA VAL A 34 -15.00 -38.11 7.06
C VAL A 34 -15.79 -37.01 6.35
N ILE A 35 -16.99 -36.68 6.84
CA ILE A 35 -17.80 -35.57 6.29
C ILE A 35 -17.03 -34.25 6.34
N LYS A 36 -16.34 -33.96 7.45
CA LYS A 36 -15.48 -32.77 7.58
C LYS A 36 -14.39 -32.70 6.51
N ILE A 37 -13.67 -33.79 6.31
CA ILE A 37 -12.57 -33.85 5.33
C ILE A 37 -13.13 -33.62 3.92
N ILE A 38 -14.26 -34.24 3.58
CA ILE A 38 -14.92 -34.08 2.28
C ILE A 38 -15.35 -32.62 2.06
N VAL A 39 -15.97 -32.00 3.06
CA VAL A 39 -16.41 -30.59 2.96
C VAL A 39 -15.21 -29.64 2.82
N ILE A 40 -14.14 -29.84 3.60
CA ILE A 40 -12.93 -29.04 3.50
C ILE A 40 -12.26 -29.23 2.13
N LEU A 41 -12.14 -30.47 1.65
CA LEU A 41 -11.59 -30.74 0.32
C LEU A 41 -12.42 -30.08 -0.77
N GLY A 42 -13.76 -30.18 -0.69
CA GLY A 42 -14.67 -29.56 -1.63
C GLY A 42 -14.57 -28.04 -1.63
N ILE A 43 -14.44 -27.42 -0.45
CA ILE A 43 -14.20 -25.98 -0.31
C ILE A 43 -12.85 -25.61 -0.93
N LEU A 44 -11.78 -26.37 -0.73
CA LEU A 44 -10.46 -26.07 -1.30
C LEU A 44 -10.39 -26.27 -2.83
N THR A 45 -11.14 -27.23 -3.38
CA THR A 45 -11.09 -27.56 -4.82
C THR A 45 -12.16 -26.84 -5.65
N ALA A 46 -13.26 -26.40 -5.05
CA ALA A 46 -14.34 -25.70 -5.75
C ALA A 46 -13.87 -24.45 -6.51
N PRO A 47 -12.99 -23.57 -5.97
CA PRO A 47 -12.47 -22.45 -6.73
C PRO A 47 -11.78 -22.90 -8.02
N TRP A 48 -10.96 -23.94 -7.94
CA TRP A 48 -10.21 -24.45 -9.09
C TRP A 48 -11.12 -24.99 -10.20
N ILE A 49 -12.24 -25.62 -9.82
CA ILE A 49 -13.21 -26.19 -10.76
C ILE A 49 -14.09 -25.10 -11.37
N PHE A 50 -14.71 -24.26 -10.54
CA PHE A 50 -15.71 -23.28 -11.00
C PHE A 50 -15.10 -22.00 -11.57
N GLN A 51 -13.89 -21.64 -11.17
CA GLN A 51 -13.23 -20.41 -11.63
C GLN A 51 -11.98 -20.68 -12.48
N ARG A 52 -11.82 -21.89 -13.02
CA ARG A 52 -10.69 -22.25 -13.88
C ARG A 52 -10.42 -21.22 -14.98
N GLN A 53 -11.49 -20.71 -15.60
CA GLN A 53 -11.43 -19.71 -16.66
C GLN A 53 -10.89 -18.35 -16.18
N ASN A 54 -11.09 -18.01 -14.90
CA ASN A 54 -10.55 -16.79 -14.29
C ASN A 54 -9.07 -16.96 -13.86
N PHE A 55 -8.58 -18.20 -13.75
CA PHE A 55 -7.18 -18.52 -13.42
C PHE A 55 -6.29 -18.69 -14.64
N GLN A 56 -6.88 -18.86 -15.83
CA GLN A 56 -6.16 -18.86 -17.08
C GLN A 56 -6.10 -17.43 -17.63
N PRO A 57 -4.92 -16.93 -18.02
CA PRO A 57 -4.86 -15.64 -18.69
C PRO A 57 -5.60 -15.74 -20.03
N LEU A 58 -6.42 -14.75 -20.37
CA LEU A 58 -7.13 -14.66 -21.65
C LEU A 58 -6.18 -14.58 -22.86
N GLY A 59 -4.91 -14.25 -22.61
CA GLY A 59 -3.82 -14.26 -23.58
C GLY A 59 -2.47 -14.06 -22.89
N HIS A 60 -1.40 -14.47 -23.56
CA HIS A 60 -0.05 -14.14 -23.14
C HIS A 60 0.39 -12.90 -23.89
N VAL A 61 0.77 -11.87 -23.13
CA VAL A 61 1.39 -10.67 -23.66
C VAL A 61 2.87 -10.78 -23.31
N PHE A 62 3.71 -10.85 -24.33
CA PHE A 62 5.15 -10.99 -24.16
C PHE A 62 5.79 -9.61 -23.95
N VAL A 63 6.74 -9.53 -23.02
CA VAL A 63 7.32 -8.27 -22.52
C VAL A 63 8.11 -7.52 -23.60
N ASP A 64 8.53 -8.23 -24.65
CA ASP A 64 9.18 -7.70 -25.85
C ASP A 64 8.27 -6.79 -26.70
N THR A 65 6.95 -6.83 -26.50
CA THR A 65 6.01 -5.93 -27.20
C THR A 65 5.73 -4.61 -26.48
N PHE A 66 6.17 -4.48 -25.21
CA PHE A 66 5.97 -3.27 -24.40
C PHE A 66 7.32 -2.77 -23.90
N GLU A 67 8.01 -2.00 -24.71
CA GLU A 67 9.09 -1.17 -24.18
C GLU A 67 8.46 -0.07 -23.31
N ALA A 68 8.83 -0.04 -22.03
CA ALA A 68 8.55 1.09 -21.15
C ALA A 68 9.44 2.27 -21.58
N THR A 69 9.12 2.87 -22.73
CA THR A 69 9.75 4.08 -23.20
C THR A 69 9.17 5.24 -22.39
N GLY A 70 9.94 5.74 -21.42
CA GLY A 70 9.60 6.93 -20.64
C GLY A 70 9.30 6.68 -19.16
N SER A 71 9.34 7.75 -18.37
CA SER A 71 9.06 7.76 -16.92
C SER A 71 7.62 7.36 -16.56
N CYS A 72 6.78 7.23 -17.59
CA CYS A 72 5.36 6.92 -17.58
C CYS A 72 5.05 5.46 -17.91
N GLY A 73 5.97 4.81 -18.63
CA GLY A 73 5.87 3.39 -18.96
C GLY A 73 6.18 2.54 -17.74
N THR A 74 5.27 1.65 -17.38
CA THR A 74 5.60 0.56 -16.45
C THR A 74 5.96 -0.68 -17.26
N THR A 75 6.83 -1.54 -16.71
CA THR A 75 7.40 -2.74 -17.37
C THR A 75 6.38 -3.77 -17.89
N THR A 76 5.10 -3.50 -17.72
CA THR A 76 4.02 -4.40 -18.07
C THR A 76 3.09 -3.76 -19.10
N TRP A 77 2.64 -2.52 -18.90
CA TRP A 77 1.72 -1.79 -19.80
C TRP A 77 1.90 -0.27 -19.59
N GLN A 78 1.73 0.53 -20.65
CA GLN A 78 1.81 1.99 -20.59
C GLN A 78 0.65 2.54 -19.71
N ASN A 79 0.96 3.33 -18.68
CA ASN A 79 0.01 4.05 -17.79
C ASN A 79 -0.81 3.25 -16.73
N GLU A 80 -0.64 1.94 -16.53
CA GLU A 80 -1.47 1.17 -15.58
C GLU A 80 -1.32 1.54 -14.09
N LEU A 81 -0.15 2.06 -13.68
CA LEU A 81 0.18 2.30 -12.27
C LEU A 81 0.22 3.78 -11.89
N LEU A 82 -0.31 4.67 -12.74
CA LEU A 82 -0.38 6.09 -12.43
C LEU A 82 -1.48 6.37 -11.40
N PRO A 83 -1.25 7.26 -10.42
CA PRO A 83 -2.30 7.67 -9.50
C PRO A 83 -3.48 8.32 -10.24
N ARG A 84 -4.68 8.22 -9.66
CA ARG A 84 -5.93 8.84 -10.16
C ARG A 84 -5.89 10.36 -10.39
N TRP A 85 -4.80 11.01 -9.98
CA TRP A 85 -4.58 12.46 -10.09
C TRP A 85 -3.77 12.82 -11.33
N VAL A 86 -3.30 11.83 -12.09
CA VAL A 86 -2.53 12.03 -13.32
C VAL A 86 -3.50 11.92 -14.49
N GLU A 87 -3.72 13.04 -15.18
CA GLU A 87 -4.51 13.12 -16.41
C GLU A 87 -3.59 13.04 -17.63
N GLU A 88 -2.45 13.75 -17.59
CA GLU A 88 -1.40 13.67 -18.60
C GLU A 88 -0.07 13.29 -17.97
N CYS A 89 0.55 12.23 -18.49
CA CYS A 89 1.83 11.80 -17.97
C CYS A 89 2.95 12.76 -18.41
N LEU A 90 3.82 13.14 -17.47
CA LEU A 90 5.02 13.91 -17.78
C LEU A 90 6.05 12.99 -18.42
N ASP A 91 5.98 12.88 -19.73
CA ASP A 91 6.97 12.14 -20.49
C ASP A 91 8.26 12.96 -20.57
N GLY A 92 9.34 12.41 -20.04
CA GLY A 92 10.58 13.17 -19.88
C GLY A 92 11.55 12.49 -18.94
N GLY A 93 12.69 12.09 -19.52
CA GLY A 93 13.83 11.49 -18.85
C GLY A 93 14.42 12.33 -17.71
N GLY A 94 15.40 11.72 -17.05
CA GLY A 94 16.07 12.17 -15.83
C GLY A 94 16.23 13.68 -15.73
N GLY A 95 15.54 14.26 -14.74
CA GLY A 95 15.67 15.66 -14.36
C GLY A 95 15.56 15.78 -12.85
N ASP A 96 15.85 16.96 -12.33
CA ASP A 96 15.89 17.19 -10.89
C ASP A 96 14.59 16.78 -10.19
N VAL A 97 14.75 16.19 -9.00
CA VAL A 97 13.65 15.72 -8.13
C VAL A 97 12.74 16.88 -7.73
N VAL A 98 13.28 18.09 -7.62
CA VAL A 98 12.52 19.30 -7.33
C VAL A 98 12.87 20.34 -8.37
N ARG A 99 11.87 20.97 -8.99
CA ARG A 99 12.07 22.01 -10.00
C ARG A 99 11.16 23.20 -9.72
N ALA A 100 11.72 24.39 -9.92
CA ALA A 100 10.93 25.61 -9.94
C ALA A 100 10.20 25.76 -11.27
N LYS A 101 8.93 26.16 -11.23
CA LYS A 101 8.15 26.45 -12.45
C LYS A 101 8.60 27.76 -13.12
N SER A 102 9.28 28.63 -12.35
CA SER A 102 9.86 29.88 -12.82
C SER A 102 11.32 30.00 -12.41
N ASN A 103 12.13 30.69 -13.23
CA ASN A 103 13.58 30.86 -13.00
C ASN A 103 13.94 31.77 -11.81
N VAL A 104 12.94 32.25 -11.05
CA VAL A 104 13.13 33.18 -9.91
C VAL A 104 13.39 32.47 -8.58
N VAL A 105 13.09 31.17 -8.50
CA VAL A 105 13.39 30.34 -7.33
C VAL A 105 14.67 29.56 -7.60
N LYS A 106 15.72 29.76 -6.79
CA LYS A 106 16.93 28.93 -6.86
C LYS A 106 16.87 27.83 -5.81
N ILE A 107 17.09 26.59 -6.23
CA ILE A 107 17.19 25.42 -5.36
C ILE A 107 18.67 25.16 -5.12
N GLN A 108 19.11 25.14 -3.87
CA GLN A 108 20.53 25.05 -3.53
C GLN A 108 20.99 23.61 -3.27
N SER A 109 20.17 22.83 -2.57
CA SER A 109 20.49 21.46 -2.20
C SER A 109 19.22 20.63 -2.19
N ILE A 110 19.34 19.38 -2.59
CA ILE A 110 18.27 18.38 -2.55
C ILE A 110 18.83 17.14 -1.86
N SER A 111 18.12 16.66 -0.84
CA SER A 111 18.42 15.43 -0.14
C SER A 111 17.19 14.53 -0.17
N VAL A 112 17.37 13.32 -0.66
CA VAL A 112 16.34 12.29 -0.74
C VAL A 112 16.74 11.15 0.20
N ASP A 113 15.83 10.78 1.10
CA ASP A 113 16.02 9.63 1.97
C ASP A 113 16.05 8.32 1.16
N LYS A 114 16.69 7.26 1.67
CA LYS A 114 16.86 5.97 0.96
C LYS A 114 15.54 5.31 0.57
N GLY A 115 14.47 5.52 1.35
CA GLY A 115 13.12 5.04 1.02
C GLY A 115 12.31 6.03 0.18
N GLU A 116 12.90 7.16 -0.20
CA GLU A 116 12.29 8.30 -0.86
C GLU A 116 10.98 8.79 -0.21
N ARG A 117 10.80 8.55 1.09
CA ARG A 117 9.62 9.00 1.86
C ARG A 117 9.78 10.41 2.40
N LYS A 118 10.98 10.97 2.25
CA LYS A 118 11.34 12.31 2.67
C LYS A 118 12.25 12.92 1.62
N ILE A 119 11.85 14.09 1.13
CA ILE A 119 12.63 14.93 0.23
C ILE A 119 12.81 16.26 0.95
N SER A 120 14.06 16.67 1.14
CA SER A 120 14.39 17.93 1.81
C SER A 120 15.20 18.79 0.85
N PHE A 121 14.87 20.06 0.75
CA PHE A 121 15.59 20.98 -0.11
C PHE A 121 15.58 22.40 0.43
N ILE A 122 16.60 23.16 0.07
CA ILE A 122 16.73 24.57 0.48
C ILE A 122 16.48 25.45 -0.75
N THR A 123 15.57 26.39 -0.61
CA THR A 123 15.35 27.44 -1.62
C THR A 123 16.01 28.72 -1.19
N ASN A 124 16.57 29.46 -2.14
CA ASN A 124 17.04 30.83 -1.97
C ASN A 124 16.57 31.67 -3.16
N GLY A 125 15.79 32.73 -2.91
CA GLY A 125 15.37 33.63 -3.97
C GLY A 125 14.03 34.28 -3.71
N LYS A 126 13.30 34.59 -4.78
CA LYS A 126 11.96 35.16 -4.70
C LYS A 126 10.92 34.06 -4.45
N ALA A 127 9.73 34.47 -4.01
CA ALA A 127 8.60 33.57 -3.90
C ALA A 127 8.21 33.04 -5.30
N GLY A 128 7.74 31.79 -5.35
CA GLY A 128 7.37 31.15 -6.61
C GLY A 128 6.81 29.76 -6.41
N GLU A 129 6.37 29.16 -7.51
CA GLU A 129 5.80 27.81 -7.52
C GLU A 129 6.92 26.80 -7.81
N VAL A 130 6.96 25.73 -7.02
CA VAL A 130 7.86 24.58 -7.24
C VAL A 130 7.02 23.32 -7.31
N PHE A 131 7.51 22.36 -8.09
CA PHE A 131 6.95 21.02 -8.12
C PHE A 131 8.03 19.99 -7.78
N VAL A 132 7.59 18.93 -7.14
CA VAL A 132 8.39 17.72 -6.90
C VAL A 132 8.05 16.74 -8.00
N ARG A 133 9.06 16.20 -8.67
CA ARG A 133 8.93 15.15 -9.69
C ARG A 133 8.61 13.80 -9.02
N LYS A 134 7.51 13.77 -8.28
CA LYS A 134 6.93 12.63 -7.61
C LYS A 134 5.42 12.76 -7.68
N TYR A 135 4.77 11.71 -8.17
CA TYR A 135 3.31 11.71 -8.24
C TYR A 135 2.69 11.74 -6.84
N TYR A 136 1.62 12.51 -6.72
CA TYR A 136 0.89 12.63 -5.48
C TYR A 136 0.16 11.34 -5.13
N PHE A 137 0.26 11.01 -3.86
CA PHE A 137 -0.50 9.98 -3.18
C PHE A 137 -1.01 10.56 -1.86
N PRO A 138 -2.23 10.24 -1.41
CA PRO A 138 -2.72 10.75 -0.14
C PRO A 138 -1.73 10.48 0.99
N GLY A 139 -1.41 11.50 1.80
CA GLY A 139 -0.45 11.40 2.92
C GLY A 139 0.89 12.12 2.69
N TRP A 140 1.17 12.58 1.48
CA TRP A 140 2.25 13.54 1.25
C TRP A 140 1.89 14.90 1.85
N ILE A 141 2.80 15.45 2.65
CA ILE A 141 2.68 16.80 3.22
C ILE A 141 3.96 17.57 2.99
N VAL A 142 3.83 18.89 2.88
CA VAL A 142 4.94 19.83 2.79
C VAL A 142 5.02 20.58 4.11
N ARG A 143 6.22 20.72 4.66
CA ARG A 143 6.45 21.45 5.91
C ARG A 143 7.76 22.23 5.87
N THR A 144 7.84 23.27 6.67
CA THR A 144 9.06 24.05 6.93
C THR A 144 9.45 23.89 8.40
N PRO A 145 10.62 24.38 8.86
CA PRO A 145 10.92 24.45 10.28
C PRO A 145 9.90 25.24 11.10
N SER A 146 9.28 26.28 10.52
CA SER A 146 8.34 27.16 11.21
C SER A 146 6.87 26.74 11.07
N GLU A 147 6.52 25.96 10.04
CA GLU A 147 5.14 25.63 9.71
C GLU A 147 4.99 24.13 9.45
N SER A 148 4.07 23.49 10.17
CA SER A 148 3.83 22.03 10.09
C SER A 148 3.12 21.61 8.80
N PHE A 149 2.48 22.55 8.10
CA PHE A 149 1.74 22.31 6.87
C PHE A 149 1.83 23.50 5.93
N VAL A 150 2.42 23.28 4.75
CA VAL A 150 2.37 24.20 3.61
C VAL A 150 1.33 23.67 2.63
N PRO A 151 0.32 24.46 2.23
CA PRO A 151 -0.67 24.04 1.25
C PRO A 151 -0.01 23.60 -0.06
N SER A 152 -0.37 22.39 -0.50
CA SER A 152 0.10 21.80 -1.76
C SER A 152 -1.09 21.28 -2.56
N TYR A 153 -0.98 21.29 -3.88
CA TYR A 153 -1.98 20.78 -4.80
C TYR A 153 -1.33 19.90 -5.87
N THR A 154 -2.18 19.21 -6.62
CA THR A 154 -1.78 18.41 -7.78
C THR A 154 -2.02 19.19 -9.06
N THR A 155 -1.08 19.12 -10.00
CA THR A 155 -1.28 19.60 -11.38
C THR A 155 -1.99 18.53 -12.21
N HIS A 156 -2.29 18.86 -13.48
CA HIS A 156 -2.82 17.92 -14.46
C HIS A 156 -1.93 16.67 -14.63
N ASN A 157 -0.63 16.80 -14.37
CA ASN A 157 0.32 15.70 -14.37
C ASN A 157 0.43 14.97 -13.01
N GLY A 158 -0.47 15.26 -12.07
CA GLY A 158 -0.53 14.63 -10.75
C GLY A 158 0.69 14.83 -9.85
N LEU A 159 1.53 15.85 -10.10
CA LEU A 159 2.73 16.11 -9.32
C LEU A 159 2.44 16.97 -8.07
N ILE A 160 3.21 16.73 -7.00
CA ILE A 160 3.15 17.53 -5.78
C ILE A 160 3.68 18.93 -6.06
N THR A 161 2.82 19.94 -5.96
CA THR A 161 3.14 21.33 -6.29
C THR A 161 2.74 22.27 -5.17
N PHE A 162 3.58 23.26 -4.87
CA PHE A 162 3.32 24.23 -3.81
C PHE A 162 4.10 25.53 -4.01
N PHE A 163 3.70 26.56 -3.27
CA PHE A 163 4.38 27.85 -3.27
C PHE A 163 5.48 27.91 -2.22
N VAL A 164 6.67 28.33 -2.65
CA VAL A 164 7.78 28.66 -1.76
C VAL A 164 7.81 30.16 -1.48
N ARG A 165 8.21 30.51 -0.25
CA ARG A 165 8.31 31.89 0.21
C ARG A 165 9.63 32.49 -0.24
N LYS A 166 9.68 33.82 -0.30
CA LYS A 166 10.92 34.56 -0.55
C LYS A 166 11.91 34.31 0.60
N GLY A 167 13.20 34.25 0.27
CA GLY A 167 14.28 34.09 1.25
C GLY A 167 14.87 32.68 1.26
N VAL A 168 15.67 32.40 2.29
CA VAL A 168 16.31 31.10 2.50
C VAL A 168 15.42 30.26 3.41
N THR A 169 14.81 29.21 2.87
CA THR A 169 13.91 28.32 3.63
C THR A 169 14.17 26.86 3.28
N GLU A 170 14.23 26.01 4.30
CA GLU A 170 14.22 24.56 4.12
C GLU A 170 12.78 24.04 3.98
N TYR A 171 12.52 23.32 2.90
CA TYR A 171 11.27 22.62 2.67
C TYR A 171 11.48 21.13 2.82
N ARG A 172 10.56 20.47 3.54
CA ARG A 172 10.53 19.03 3.74
C ARG A 172 9.22 18.48 3.23
N VAL A 173 9.29 17.65 2.19
CA VAL A 173 8.16 16.93 1.61
C VAL A 173 8.21 15.51 2.16
N VAL A 174 7.21 15.12 2.94
CA VAL A 174 7.25 13.90 3.76
C VAL A 174 5.98 13.08 3.57
N PHE A 175 6.16 11.77 3.44
CA PHE A 175 5.06 10.83 3.35
C PHE A 175 4.65 10.30 4.72
N THR A 176 3.48 10.75 5.17
CA THR A 176 2.87 10.42 6.45
C THR A 176 1.81 9.33 6.33
N ASP A 177 1.36 8.80 7.47
CA ASP A 177 0.31 7.79 7.47
C ASP A 177 -1.04 8.37 7.05
N THR A 178 -1.63 7.70 6.06
CA THR A 178 -2.97 8.01 5.58
C THR A 178 -4.02 7.59 6.61
N PRO A 179 -5.23 8.20 6.59
CA PRO A 179 -6.32 7.75 7.45
C PRO A 179 -6.58 6.25 7.36
N VAL A 180 -6.54 5.69 6.13
CA VAL A 180 -6.71 4.25 5.89
C VAL A 180 -5.61 3.42 6.56
N ARG A 181 -4.34 3.86 6.48
CA ARG A 181 -3.22 3.19 7.17
C ARG A 181 -3.35 3.28 8.68
N LYS A 182 -3.79 4.42 9.23
CA LYS A 182 -4.03 4.59 10.67
C LYS A 182 -5.09 3.61 11.18
N ILE A 183 -6.19 3.46 10.45
CA ILE A 183 -7.25 2.48 10.76
C ILE A 183 -6.69 1.07 10.68
N GLY A 184 -6.01 0.73 9.58
CA GLY A 184 -5.38 -0.59 9.41
C GLY A 184 -4.43 -0.95 10.54
N ASN A 185 -3.51 -0.05 10.90
CA ASN A 185 -2.58 -0.24 12.01
C ASN A 185 -3.31 -0.44 13.34
N SER A 186 -4.39 0.32 13.58
CA SER A 186 -5.20 0.19 14.80
C SER A 186 -5.90 -1.17 14.89
N VAL A 187 -6.46 -1.67 13.77
CA VAL A 187 -7.08 -3.00 13.69
C VAL A 187 -6.04 -4.10 13.91
N THR A 188 -4.86 -3.98 13.32
CA THR A 188 -3.77 -4.95 13.50
C THR A 188 -3.34 -5.04 14.96
N VAL A 189 -3.07 -3.90 15.60
CA VAL A 189 -2.68 -3.85 17.02
C VAL A 189 -3.80 -4.38 17.91
N GLY A 190 -5.04 -3.94 17.69
CA GLY A 190 -6.19 -4.40 18.46
C GLY A 190 -6.41 -5.92 18.36
N THR A 191 -6.24 -6.49 17.16
CA THR A 191 -6.34 -7.94 16.94
C THR A 191 -5.22 -8.70 17.65
N ALA A 192 -3.98 -8.20 17.57
CA ALA A 192 -2.84 -8.83 18.25
C ALA A 192 -3.03 -8.85 19.78
N VAL A 193 -3.51 -7.75 20.35
CA VAL A 193 -3.83 -7.66 21.79
C VAL A 193 -4.96 -8.60 22.17
N ALA A 194 -6.05 -8.65 21.39
CA ALA A 194 -7.17 -9.56 21.65
C ALA A 194 -6.73 -11.04 21.63
N VAL A 195 -5.89 -11.42 20.66
CA VAL A 195 -5.33 -12.78 20.57
C VAL A 195 -4.43 -13.08 21.76
N ALA A 196 -3.58 -12.15 22.18
CA ALA A 196 -2.72 -12.32 23.35
C ALA A 196 -3.55 -12.53 24.63
N ILE A 197 -4.57 -11.71 24.86
CA ILE A 197 -5.50 -11.85 26.00
C ILE A 197 -6.19 -13.21 25.97
N TYR A 198 -6.68 -13.64 24.81
CA TYR A 198 -7.33 -14.93 24.65
C TYR A 198 -6.39 -16.10 25.01
N ILE A 199 -5.15 -16.10 24.51
CA ILE A 199 -4.17 -17.15 24.77
C ILE A 199 -3.79 -17.20 26.26
N ILE A 200 -3.52 -16.05 26.86
CA ILE A 200 -3.15 -15.95 28.28
C ILE A 200 -4.33 -16.39 29.16
N GLY A 201 -5.52 -15.86 28.92
CA GLY A 201 -6.73 -16.23 29.67
C GLY A 201 -7.03 -17.72 29.57
N TRP A 202 -6.89 -18.30 28.38
CA TRP A 202 -7.07 -19.75 28.18
C TRP A 202 -6.00 -20.58 28.89
N GLY A 203 -4.75 -20.12 28.93
CA GLY A 203 -3.66 -20.75 29.69
C GLY A 203 -3.94 -20.76 31.19
N VAL A 204 -4.36 -19.62 31.76
CA VAL A 204 -4.70 -19.49 33.18
C VAL A 204 -5.85 -20.41 33.57
N LEU A 205 -6.92 -20.44 32.78
CA LEU A 205 -8.08 -21.32 33.01
C LEU A 205 -7.69 -22.81 33.01
N ARG A 206 -6.76 -23.22 32.15
CA ARG A 206 -6.27 -24.60 32.12
C ARG A 206 -5.44 -24.97 33.35
N VAL A 207 -4.56 -24.08 33.81
CA VAL A 207 -3.75 -24.31 35.02
C VAL A 207 -4.65 -24.39 36.25
N TRP A 208 -5.67 -23.54 36.33
CA TRP A 208 -6.60 -23.53 37.46
C TRP A 208 -7.42 -24.83 37.53
N LYS A 209 -7.94 -25.32 36.39
CA LYS A 209 -8.65 -26.62 36.33
C LYS A 209 -7.77 -27.81 36.71
N ARG A 210 -6.46 -27.79 36.38
CA ARG A 210 -5.52 -28.86 36.78
C ARG A 210 -5.20 -28.86 38.27
N LYS A 211 -5.39 -27.75 38.98
CA LYS A 211 -5.20 -27.69 40.45
C LYS A 211 -6.41 -28.16 41.24
N GLN A 212 -7.58 -28.29 40.61
CA GLN A 212 -8.84 -28.73 41.25
C GLN A 212 -9.18 -30.20 40.99
N ALA A 213 -8.43 -30.90 40.15
CA ALA A 213 -8.54 -32.33 39.88
C ALA A 213 -7.35 -33.06 40.51
#